data_AF-A0A497ZR18-F1
#
_entry.id   AF-A0A497ZR18-F1
#
_cell.length_a   1.000
_cell.length_b   1.000
_cell.length_c   1.000
_cell.angle_alpha   90.00
_cell.angle_beta   90.00
_cell.angle_gamma   90.00
#
_symmetry.space_group_name_H-M   'P 1'
#
loop_
_entity.id
_entity.type
_entity.pdbx_description
1 polymer ?
#
loop_
_entity_poly.entity_id
_entity_poly.type
_entity_poly.pdbx_seq_one_letter_code
_entity_poly.pdbx_strand_id
1 'polypeptide(L)' 'MNELRWLLLALMLFLVALPALSAGTETDVPPLWWSGLALVTAAGLIPVALRYTPSGDDGED' A
#
# COMPACT_ATOMS: atom_id res chain seq x y z
N MET A 1 -14.45 9.01 -7.38
CA MET A 1 -14.68 7.69 -6.71
C MET A 1 -13.47 6.76 -6.82
N ASN A 2 -12.68 6.78 -7.91
CA ASN A 2 -11.54 5.88 -8.08
C ASN A 2 -10.41 6.13 -7.06
N GLU A 3 -10.11 7.39 -6.77
CA GLU A 3 -9.07 7.79 -5.82
C GLU A 3 -9.33 7.29 -4.39
N LEU A 4 -10.58 7.41 -3.91
CA LEU A 4 -11.00 6.86 -2.62
C LEU A 4 -10.80 5.33 -2.57
N ARG A 5 -11.07 4.61 -3.66
CA ARG A 5 -10.84 3.16 -3.74
C ARG A 5 -9.36 2.83 -3.61
N TRP A 6 -8.48 3.58 -4.27
CA TRP A 6 -7.03 3.42 -4.14
C TRP A 6 -6.53 3.71 -2.72
N LEU A 7 -7.06 4.74 -2.06
CA LEU A 7 -6.72 5.03 -0.66
C LEU A 7 -7.21 3.94 0.30
N LEU A 8 -8.39 3.36 0.06
CA LEU A 8 -8.88 2.21 0.82
C LEU A 8 -8.03 0.95 0.59
N LEU A 9 -7.54 0.74 -0.63
CA LEU A 9 -6.58 -0.33 -0.92
C LEU A 9 -5.26 -0.11 -0.20
N ALA A 10 -4.72 1.12 -0.20
CA ALA A 10 -3.52 1.47 0.55
C ALA A 10 -3.69 1.21 2.06
N LEU A 11 -4.84 1.60 2.62
CA LEU A 11 -5.19 1.32 4.01
C LEU A 11 -5.24 -0.19 4.29
N MET A 12 -5.91 -0.97 3.43
CA MET A 12 -5.98 -2.44 3.55
C MET A 12 -4.59 -3.08 3.50
N LEU A 13 -3.73 -2.66 2.56
CA LEU A 13 -2.36 -3.15 2.45
C LEU A 13 -1.57 -2.85 3.73
N PHE A 14 -1.68 -1.63 4.26
CA PHE A 14 -1.01 -1.26 5.50
C PHE A 14 -1.54 -2.04 6.70
N LEU A 15 -2.85 -2.27 6.76
CA LEU A 15 -3.50 -3.01 7.84
C LEU A 15 -3.05 -4.48 7.89
N VAL A 16 -2.82 -5.11 6.73
CA VAL A 16 -2.30 -6.49 6.64
C VAL A 16 -0.78 -6.54 6.88
N ALA A 17 -0.06 -5.48 6.51
CA ALA A 17 1.38 -5.43 6.72
C ALA A 17 1.79 -5.45 8.20
N LEU A 18 1.01 -4.80 9.06
CA LEU A 18 1.26 -4.71 10.51
C LEU A 18 1.33 -6.08 11.21
N PRO A 19 0.31 -6.96 11.15
CA PRO A 19 0.39 -8.28 11.75
C PRO A 19 1.43 -9.18 11.07
N ALA A 20 1.66 -9.03 9.76
CA ALA A 20 2.71 -9.79 9.05
C ALA A 20 4.12 -9.43 9.54
N LEU A 21 4.40 -8.14 9.74
CA LEU A 21 5.64 -7.66 10.35
C LEU A 21 5.76 -8.14 11.79
N SER A 22 4.71 -7.98 12.61
CA SER A 22 4.70 -8.42 14.00
C SER A 22 5.05 -9.91 14.10
N ALA A 23 4.27 -10.77 13.44
CA ALA A 23 4.51 -12.21 13.46
C ALA A 23 5.88 -12.59 12.87
N GLY A 24 6.32 -11.90 11.82
CA GLY A 24 7.57 -12.21 11.13
C GLY A 24 8.80 -11.86 11.96
N THR A 25 8.71 -10.78 12.74
CA THR A 25 9.76 -10.37 13.69
C THR A 25 9.77 -11.23 14.96
N GLU A 26 8.61 -11.62 15.48
CA GLU A 26 8.51 -12.49 16.66
C GLU A 26 9.02 -13.91 16.40
N THR A 27 8.76 -14.44 15.21
CA THR A 27 9.16 -15.81 14.84
C THR A 27 10.52 -15.88 14.14
N ASP A 28 11.19 -14.74 13.96
CA ASP A 28 12.43 -14.59 13.19
C ASP A 28 12.37 -15.31 11.83
N VAL A 29 11.28 -15.06 11.09
CA VAL A 29 11.06 -15.63 9.76
C VAL A 29 11.34 -14.54 8.72
N PRO A 30 12.54 -14.51 8.10
CA PRO A 30 12.95 -13.49 7.14
C PRO A 30 11.94 -13.18 6.03
N PRO A 31 11.41 -14.19 5.31
CA PRO A 31 10.49 -13.90 4.22
C PRO A 31 9.19 -13.25 4.70
N LEU A 32 8.74 -13.51 5.94
CA LEU A 32 7.49 -12.97 6.45
C LEU A 32 7.61 -11.47 6.74
N TRP A 33 8.66 -11.03 7.45
CA TRP A 33 8.84 -9.59 7.70
C TRP A 33 9.26 -8.82 6.45
N TRP A 34 10.00 -9.43 5.52
CA TRP A 34 10.23 -8.85 4.18
C TRP A 34 8.93 -8.62 3.40
N SER A 35 7.99 -9.57 3.45
CA SER A 35 6.69 -9.41 2.80
C SER A 35 5.89 -8.25 3.43
N GLY A 36 5.93 -8.11 4.74
CA GLY A 36 5.31 -7.00 5.45
C GLY A 36 5.93 -5.64 5.08
N LEU A 37 7.26 -5.55 4.96
CA LEU A 37 7.92 -4.34 4.47
C LEU A 37 7.49 -3.99 3.05
N ALA A 38 7.44 -4.97 2.14
CA ALA A 38 6.99 -4.74 0.77
C ALA A 38 5.55 -4.20 0.72
N LEU A 39 4.67 -4.71 1.57
CA LEU A 39 3.29 -4.21 1.70
C LEU A 39 3.23 -2.78 2.23
N VAL A 40 4.04 -2.42 3.24
CA VAL A 40 4.15 -1.03 3.74
C VAL A 40 4.64 -0.10 2.64
N THR A 41 5.67 -0.50 1.90
CA THR A 41 6.22 0.30 0.80
C THR A 41 5.16 0.52 -0.29
N ALA A 42 4.44 -0.52 -0.69
CA ALA A 42 3.35 -0.40 -1.67
C ALA A 42 2.23 0.52 -1.17
N ALA A 43 1.81 0.35 0.09
CA ALA A 43 0.78 1.18 0.72
C ALA A 43 1.17 2.66 0.76
N GLY A 44 2.43 2.97 1.08
CA GLY A 44 2.96 4.33 1.10
C GLY A 44 3.13 4.96 -0.29
N LEU A 45 3.44 4.15 -1.31
CA LEU A 45 3.61 4.63 -2.68
C LEU A 45 2.29 5.02 -3.33
N ILE A 46 1.16 4.38 -3.00
CA ILE A 46 -0.16 4.70 -3.59
C ILE A 46 -0.56 6.18 -3.42
N PRO A 47 -0.63 6.75 -2.20
CA PRO A 47 -1.00 8.16 -2.04
C PRO A 47 0.02 9.12 -2.64
N VAL A 48 1.30 8.76 -2.66
CA VAL A 48 2.35 9.54 -3.33
C VAL A 48 2.12 9.55 -4.84
N ALA A 49 1.88 8.40 -5.45
CA ALA A 49 1.62 8.28 -6.88
C ALA A 49 0.35 9.03 -7.29
N LEU A 50 -0.73 8.94 -6.49
CA LEU A 50 -1.95 9.71 -6.71
C LEU A 50 -1.71 11.22 -6.61
N ARG A 51 -0.85 11.66 -5.68
CA ARG A 51 -0.52 13.08 -5.51
C ARG A 51 0.17 13.70 -6.72
N TYR A 52 0.98 12.91 -7.45
CA TYR A 52 1.83 13.38 -8.54
C TYR A 52 1.38 12.92 -9.93
N THR A 53 0.41 12.01 -10.01
CA THR A 53 -0.22 11.66 -11.28
C THR A 53 -1.18 12.79 -11.66
N PRO A 54 -0.98 13.48 -12.79
CA PRO A 54 -2.00 14.39 -13.32
C PRO A 54 -3.26 13.56 -13.58
N SER A 55 -4.41 14.02 -13.09
CA SER A 55 -5.71 13.44 -13.45
C SER A 55 -5.98 13.72 -14.94
N GLY A 56 -5.33 12.97 -15.83
CA GLY A 56 -5.48 13.08 -17.27
C GLY A 56 -6.73 12.36 -17.78
N ASP A 57 -7.89 12.68 -17.22
CA ASP A 57 -9.21 12.25 -17.71
C ASP A 57 -10.20 13.42 -17.56
N ASP A 58 -9.84 14.57 -18.13
CA ASP A 58 -10.74 15.71 -18.36
C ASP A 58 -10.71 16.09 -19.85
N GLY A 59 -10.79 15.09 -20.74
CA GLY A 59 -10.95 15.36 -22.17
C GLY A 59 -10.73 14.15 -23.06
N GLU A 60 -11.81 13.42 -23.34
CA GLU A 60 -12.15 12.97 -24.70
C GLU A 60 -13.64 12.59 -24.72
N ASP A 61 -14.40 13.36 -25.51
CA ASP A 61 -15.83 13.23 -25.83
C ASP A 61 -16.19 11.92 -26.57
#